data_AF-A0A1E4GZQ7-F1
#
_entry.id   AF-A0A1E4GZQ7-F1
#
_cell.length_a   1.000
_cell.length_b   1.000
_cell.length_c   1.000
_cell.angle_alpha   90.00
_cell.angle_beta   90.00
_cell.angle_gamma   90.00
#
_symmetry.space_group_name_H-M   'P 1'
#
loop_
_entity.id
_entity.type
_entity.pdbx_description
1 polymer ?
#
loop_
_entity_poly.entity_id
_entity_poly.type
_entity_poly.pdbx_seq_one_letter_code
_entity_poly.pdbx_strand_id
1 'polypeptide(L)'
;MGETADHPRPIWRTPLAAALAAWMAGIVGATLAAPAILETAPGAAGPVILAAIFVVPPPVLAVWSFWTLLSDPETGWIAPTVLMSFLGAFVPGFQPLLDAGVRLNFEARRPAYEAIVAETRSGRLVGVADSAGWISGESRGVRFRYRPQHPGVVDFVWYRAYGVRVGVRYDDSPCVARPGLSCVAGGEPLDGPFTYYLRVFEVRL
;
A
#
# COMPACT_ATOMS: atom_id res chain seq x y z
N MET A 1 -2.87 -9.07 -60.00
CA MET A 1 -2.30 -8.42 -58.81
C MET A 1 -3.46 -7.79 -58.07
N GLY A 2 -4.00 -8.48 -57.06
CA GLY A 2 -4.99 -7.88 -56.15
C GLY A 2 -4.26 -7.56 -54.86
N GLU A 3 -4.14 -6.28 -54.53
CA GLU A 3 -3.76 -5.83 -53.19
C GLU A 3 -4.66 -6.52 -52.18
N THR A 4 -4.08 -7.42 -51.38
CA THR A 4 -4.66 -7.77 -50.09
C THR A 4 -4.71 -6.47 -49.29
N ALA A 5 -5.90 -5.89 -49.15
CA ALA A 5 -6.15 -4.83 -48.20
C ALA A 5 -5.62 -5.29 -46.85
N ASP A 6 -4.48 -4.72 -46.44
CA ASP A 6 -3.84 -5.04 -45.18
C ASP A 6 -4.75 -4.44 -44.11
N HIS A 7 -5.69 -5.24 -43.61
CA HIS A 7 -6.65 -4.78 -42.61
C HIS A 7 -5.83 -4.27 -41.41
N PRO A 8 -5.99 -3.00 -41.00
CA PRO A 8 -5.23 -2.46 -39.87
C PRO A 8 -5.49 -3.38 -38.68
N ARG A 9 -4.40 -3.90 -38.09
CA ARG A 9 -4.52 -4.80 -36.94
C ARG A 9 -5.26 -4.05 -35.85
N PRO A 10 -6.33 -4.63 -35.30
CA PRO A 10 -7.08 -3.93 -34.28
C PRO A 10 -6.18 -3.62 -33.07
N ILE A 11 -6.32 -2.42 -32.50
CA ILE A 11 -5.38 -1.87 -31.51
C ILE A 11 -5.19 -2.80 -30.29
N TRP A 12 -6.20 -3.60 -29.93
CA TRP A 12 -6.15 -4.58 -28.84
C TRP A 12 -5.21 -5.77 -29.07
N ARG A 13 -4.64 -5.92 -30.27
CA ARG A 13 -3.59 -6.91 -30.59
C ARG A 13 -2.20 -6.30 -30.73
N THR A 14 -2.01 -5.06 -30.26
CA THR A 14 -0.71 -4.38 -30.32
C THR A 14 0.11 -4.58 -29.04
N PRO A 15 1.44 -4.50 -29.10
CA PRO A 15 2.30 -4.48 -27.91
C PRO A 15 1.93 -3.36 -26.92
N LEU A 16 1.48 -2.21 -27.43
CA LEU A 16 1.04 -1.08 -26.61
C LEU A 16 -0.20 -1.43 -25.78
N ALA A 17 -1.21 -2.08 -26.39
CA ALA A 17 -2.40 -2.51 -25.66
C ALA A 17 -2.06 -3.53 -24.55
N ALA A 18 -1.16 -4.47 -24.84
CA ALA A 18 -0.67 -5.42 -23.83
C ALA A 18 0.08 -4.71 -22.70
N ALA A 19 0.94 -3.74 -23.02
CA ALA A 19 1.67 -2.94 -22.03
C ALA A 19 0.75 -2.09 -21.15
N LEU A 20 -0.26 -1.45 -21.75
CA LEU A 20 -1.29 -0.69 -21.02
C LEU A 20 -2.07 -1.62 -20.08
N ALA A 21 -2.57 -2.75 -20.57
CA ALA A 21 -3.32 -3.70 -19.75
C ALA A 21 -2.49 -4.26 -18.60
N ALA A 22 -1.23 -4.66 -18.88
CA ALA A 22 -0.31 -5.16 -17.87
C ALA A 22 0.00 -4.10 -16.80
N TRP A 23 0.24 -2.85 -17.21
CA TRP A 23 0.50 -1.76 -16.26
C TRP A 23 -0.74 -1.41 -15.44
N MET A 24 -1.93 -1.32 -16.05
CA MET A 24 -3.19 -1.07 -15.34
C MET A 24 -3.53 -2.18 -14.34
N ALA A 25 -3.34 -3.44 -14.71
CA ALA A 25 -3.49 -4.56 -13.77
C ALA A 25 -2.42 -4.50 -12.67
N GLY A 26 -1.18 -4.18 -13.05
CA GLY A 26 -0.04 -4.08 -12.14
C GLY A 26 -0.22 -2.99 -11.09
N ILE A 27 -0.71 -1.81 -11.45
CA ILE A 27 -0.90 -0.69 -10.51
C ILE A 27 -2.06 -0.95 -9.55
N VAL A 28 -3.16 -1.54 -10.01
CA VAL A 28 -4.27 -1.97 -9.14
C VAL A 28 -3.80 -3.06 -8.17
N GLY A 29 -3.12 -4.09 -8.69
CA GLY A 29 -2.57 -5.17 -7.89
C GLY A 29 -1.55 -4.69 -6.87
N ALA A 30 -0.64 -3.80 -7.27
CA ALA A 30 0.37 -3.21 -6.37
C ALA A 30 -0.26 -2.34 -5.28
N THR A 31 -1.36 -1.64 -5.58
CA THR A 31 -2.08 -0.83 -4.58
C THR A 31 -2.76 -1.73 -3.54
N LEU A 32 -3.44 -2.79 -3.99
CA LEU A 32 -4.03 -3.80 -3.09
C LEU A 32 -2.97 -4.54 -2.27
N ALA A 33 -1.85 -4.89 -2.89
CA ALA A 33 -0.75 -5.61 -2.24
C ALA A 33 0.19 -4.68 -1.45
N ALA A 34 0.01 -3.36 -1.48
CA ALA A 34 0.94 -2.41 -0.89
C ALA A 34 1.27 -2.72 0.58
N PRO A 35 0.30 -3.05 1.45
CA PRO A 35 0.60 -3.46 2.84
C PRO A 35 1.52 -4.67 2.95
N ALA A 36 1.28 -5.72 2.15
CA ALA A 36 2.08 -6.94 2.16
C ALA A 36 3.48 -6.72 1.56
N ILE A 37 3.57 -5.90 0.50
CA ILE A 37 4.85 -5.48 -0.08
C ILE A 37 5.63 -4.68 0.96
N LEU A 38 4.99 -3.74 1.65
CA LEU A 38 5.63 -2.92 2.68
C LEU A 38 6.11 -3.74 3.88
N GLU A 39 5.40 -4.81 4.24
CA GLU A 39 5.79 -5.74 5.31
C GLU A 39 7.06 -6.54 4.96
N THR A 40 7.29 -6.84 3.68
CA THR A 40 8.35 -7.75 3.22
C THR A 40 9.51 -7.03 2.52
N ALA A 41 9.27 -5.84 1.97
CA ALA A 41 10.26 -5.11 1.21
C ALA A 41 11.38 -4.57 2.13
N PRO A 42 12.65 -4.65 1.71
CA PRO A 42 13.72 -3.90 2.34
C PRO A 42 13.35 -2.41 2.36
N GLY A 43 13.62 -1.70 3.46
CA GLY A 43 13.24 -0.29 3.60
C GLY A 43 13.69 0.58 2.42
N ALA A 44 14.85 0.27 1.82
CA ALA A 44 15.39 0.99 0.67
C ALA A 44 14.68 0.71 -0.67
N ALA A 45 13.91 -0.38 -0.79
CA ALA A 45 13.23 -0.76 -2.02
C ALA A 45 11.93 0.02 -2.24
N GLY A 46 11.35 0.60 -1.19
CA GLY A 46 10.08 1.34 -1.25
C GLY A 46 10.05 2.44 -2.33
N PRO A 47 11.01 3.39 -2.34
CA PRO A 47 11.07 4.43 -3.36
C PRO A 47 11.25 3.88 -4.78
N VAL A 48 12.03 2.80 -4.95
CA VAL A 48 12.30 2.18 -6.25
C VAL A 48 11.03 1.53 -6.81
N ILE A 49 10.30 0.78 -5.97
CA ILE A 49 9.03 0.15 -6.35
C ILE A 49 8.00 1.22 -6.73
N LEU A 50 7.90 2.28 -5.92
CA LEU A 50 6.97 3.38 -6.20
C LEU A 50 7.31 4.08 -7.52
N ALA A 51 8.59 4.36 -7.76
CA ALA A 51 9.03 4.97 -9.02
C ALA A 51 8.74 4.05 -10.23
N ALA A 52 9.06 2.76 -10.11
CA ALA A 52 8.94 1.78 -11.19
C ALA A 52 7.47 1.51 -11.60
N ILE A 53 6.50 1.71 -10.70
CA ILE A 53 5.09 1.43 -10.96
C ILE A 53 4.29 2.71 -11.25
N PHE A 54 4.50 3.76 -10.44
CA PHE A 54 3.64 4.94 -10.43
C PHE A 54 4.24 6.17 -11.13
N VAL A 55 5.56 6.26 -11.27
CA VAL A 55 6.22 7.48 -11.78
C VAL A 55 6.72 7.31 -13.20
N VAL A 56 7.44 6.22 -13.48
CA VAL A 56 8.09 6.00 -14.78
C VAL A 56 7.15 5.48 -15.86
N PRO A 57 6.26 4.50 -15.59
CA PRO A 57 5.41 3.97 -16.66
C PRO A 57 4.39 4.97 -17.24
N PRO A 58 3.68 5.82 -16.46
CA PRO A 58 2.71 6.75 -17.03
C PRO A 58 3.28 7.66 -18.12
N PRO A 59 4.42 8.38 -17.96
CA PRO A 59 4.96 9.22 -19.02
C PRO A 59 5.45 8.41 -20.22
N VAL A 60 6.05 7.24 -20.00
CA VAL A 60 6.50 6.37 -21.11
C VAL A 60 5.31 5.88 -21.93
N LEU A 61 4.27 5.38 -21.28
CA LEU A 61 3.04 4.93 -21.92
C LEU A 61 2.29 6.08 -22.57
N ALA A 62 2.30 7.28 -21.97
CA ALA A 62 1.71 8.47 -22.58
C ALA A 62 2.43 8.84 -23.89
N VAL A 63 3.77 8.95 -23.88
CA VAL A 63 4.55 9.26 -25.08
C VAL A 63 4.28 8.23 -26.18
N TRP A 64 4.28 6.94 -25.85
CA TRP A 64 4.00 5.89 -26.82
C TRP A 64 2.56 5.97 -27.34
N SER A 65 1.58 6.23 -26.47
CA SER A 65 0.17 6.36 -26.86
C SER A 65 -0.07 7.56 -27.78
N PHE A 66 0.51 8.71 -27.48
CA PHE A 66 0.42 9.89 -28.35
C PHE A 66 1.16 9.69 -29.67
N TRP A 67 2.31 9.03 -29.65
CA TRP A 67 3.02 8.66 -30.88
C TRP A 67 2.16 7.76 -31.79
N THR A 68 1.48 6.78 -31.22
CA THR A 68 0.56 5.90 -31.96
C THR A 68 -0.63 6.67 -32.53
N LEU A 69 -1.23 7.58 -31.78
CA LEU A 69 -2.27 8.49 -32.28
C LEU A 69 -1.79 9.31 -33.50
N LEU A 70 -0.56 9.84 -33.45
CA LEU A 70 -0.01 10.62 -34.57
C LEU A 70 0.33 9.76 -35.78
N SER A 71 0.69 8.50 -35.57
CA SER A 71 1.07 7.55 -36.63
C SER A 71 -0.14 6.92 -37.32
N ASP A 72 -1.22 6.68 -36.58
CA ASP A 72 -2.50 6.16 -37.08
C ASP A 72 -3.65 6.93 -36.41
N PRO A 73 -4.12 8.04 -37.00
CA PRO A 73 -5.16 8.86 -36.40
C PRO A 73 -6.54 8.17 -36.33
N GLU A 74 -6.81 7.21 -37.20
CA GLU A 74 -8.13 6.57 -37.30
C GLU A 74 -8.42 5.69 -36.09
N THR A 75 -7.41 4.94 -35.60
CA THR A 75 -7.57 4.01 -34.48
C THR A 75 -6.67 4.31 -33.28
N GLY A 76 -5.57 5.02 -33.49
CA GLY A 76 -4.55 5.29 -32.47
C GLY A 76 -5.02 6.18 -31.32
N TRP A 77 -6.12 6.91 -31.48
CA TRP A 77 -6.73 7.73 -30.41
C TRP A 77 -7.21 6.90 -29.21
N ILE A 78 -7.49 5.61 -29.39
CA ILE A 78 -7.99 4.74 -28.33
C ILE A 78 -6.96 4.61 -27.20
N ALA A 79 -5.67 4.48 -27.52
CA ALA A 79 -4.61 4.29 -26.52
C ALA A 79 -4.50 5.45 -25.49
N PRO A 80 -4.34 6.72 -25.91
CA PRO A 80 -4.29 7.84 -24.97
C PRO A 80 -5.63 8.03 -24.25
N THR A 81 -6.78 7.77 -24.88
CA THR A 81 -8.07 7.81 -24.20
C THR A 81 -8.15 6.81 -23.05
N VAL A 82 -7.80 5.54 -23.29
CA VAL A 82 -7.79 4.49 -22.25
C VAL A 82 -6.85 4.87 -21.10
N LEU A 83 -5.62 5.31 -21.42
CA LEU A 83 -4.65 5.71 -20.41
C LEU A 83 -5.18 6.87 -19.54
N MET A 84 -5.71 7.91 -20.17
CA MET A 84 -6.21 9.10 -19.45
C MET A 84 -7.47 8.80 -18.65
N SER A 85 -8.40 8.01 -19.19
CA SER A 85 -9.59 7.56 -18.46
C SER A 85 -9.21 6.69 -17.25
N PHE A 86 -8.25 5.78 -17.42
CA PHE A 86 -7.76 4.98 -16.31
C PHE A 86 -7.10 5.84 -15.23
N LEU A 87 -6.20 6.75 -15.59
CA LEU A 87 -5.58 7.68 -14.63
C LEU A 87 -6.63 8.53 -13.90
N GLY A 88 -7.62 9.06 -14.63
CA GLY A 88 -8.71 9.85 -14.07
C GLY A 88 -9.59 9.06 -13.09
N ALA A 89 -9.82 7.77 -13.35
CA ALA A 89 -10.56 6.89 -12.45
C ALA A 89 -9.71 6.37 -11.27
N PHE A 90 -8.42 6.13 -11.51
CA PHE A 90 -7.50 5.56 -10.53
C PHE A 90 -7.21 6.54 -9.38
N VAL A 91 -7.06 7.84 -9.66
CA VAL A 91 -6.79 8.85 -8.62
C VAL A 91 -7.84 8.84 -7.50
N PRO A 92 -9.15 8.97 -7.76
CA PRO A 92 -10.17 8.86 -6.72
C PRO A 92 -10.34 7.41 -6.22
N GLY A 93 -10.04 6.41 -7.05
CA GLY A 93 -10.06 4.98 -6.67
C GLY A 93 -8.89 4.53 -5.80
N PHE A 94 -7.84 5.34 -5.65
CA PHE A 94 -6.61 4.93 -4.98
C PHE A 94 -6.82 4.62 -3.51
N GLN A 95 -7.44 5.54 -2.77
CA GLN A 95 -7.73 5.36 -1.33
C GLN A 95 -8.59 4.11 -1.07
N PRO A 96 -9.76 3.93 -1.71
CA PRO A 96 -10.56 2.73 -1.44
C PRO A 96 -9.86 1.43 -1.84
N LEU A 97 -9.00 1.43 -2.88
CA LEU A 97 -8.17 0.28 -3.21
C LEU A 97 -7.12 0.00 -2.14
N LEU A 98 -6.46 1.04 -1.63
CA LEU A 98 -5.47 0.91 -0.57
C LEU A 98 -6.12 0.38 0.72
N ASP A 99 -7.27 0.92 1.10
CA ASP A 99 -8.03 0.48 2.28
C ASP A 99 -8.46 -0.98 2.17
N ALA A 100 -8.90 -1.40 0.98
CA ALA A 100 -9.19 -2.81 0.70
C ALA A 100 -7.93 -3.67 0.89
N GLY A 101 -6.77 -3.22 0.40
CA GLY A 101 -5.48 -3.87 0.63
C GLY A 101 -5.10 -3.97 2.11
N VAL A 102 -5.32 -2.90 2.88
CA VAL A 102 -5.06 -2.85 4.33
C VAL A 102 -5.92 -3.86 5.06
N ARG A 103 -7.22 -3.94 4.72
CA ARG A 103 -8.15 -4.92 5.31
C ARG A 103 -7.77 -6.35 4.96
N LEU A 104 -7.46 -6.65 3.69
CA LEU A 104 -7.00 -7.98 3.26
C LEU A 104 -5.75 -8.42 4.02
N ASN A 105 -4.77 -7.52 4.16
CA ASN A 105 -3.55 -7.83 4.90
C ASN A 105 -3.79 -7.97 6.41
N PHE A 106 -4.68 -7.15 6.98
CA PHE A 106 -5.08 -7.28 8.38
C PHE A 106 -5.74 -8.63 8.64
N GLU A 107 -6.73 -9.03 7.84
CA GLU A 107 -7.42 -10.31 7.99
C GLU A 107 -6.46 -11.49 7.90
N ALA A 108 -5.52 -11.45 6.95
CA ALA A 108 -4.49 -12.48 6.81
C ALA A 108 -3.56 -12.60 8.04
N ARG A 109 -3.33 -11.49 8.76
CA ARG A 109 -2.42 -11.43 9.92
C ARG A 109 -3.13 -11.44 11.27
N ARG A 110 -4.45 -11.28 11.29
CA ARG A 110 -5.26 -11.15 12.51
C ARG A 110 -4.98 -12.25 13.55
N PRO A 111 -4.89 -13.55 13.19
CA PRO A 111 -4.60 -14.58 14.19
C PRO A 111 -3.23 -14.40 14.86
N ALA A 112 -2.22 -13.93 14.11
CA ALA A 112 -0.90 -13.64 14.66
C ALA A 112 -0.93 -12.42 15.58
N TYR A 113 -1.65 -11.36 15.20
CA TYR A 113 -1.81 -10.17 16.04
C TYR A 113 -2.48 -10.48 17.38
N GLU A 114 -3.60 -11.21 17.35
CA GLU A 114 -4.34 -11.59 18.54
C GLU A 114 -3.50 -12.49 19.47
N ALA A 115 -2.72 -13.42 18.92
CA ALA A 115 -1.80 -14.26 19.68
C ALA A 115 -0.69 -13.43 20.36
N ILE A 116 -0.08 -12.47 19.64
CA ILE A 116 0.95 -11.58 20.19
C ILE A 116 0.37 -10.69 21.29
N VAL A 117 -0.85 -10.18 21.12
CA VAL A 117 -1.54 -9.41 22.17
C VAL A 117 -1.76 -10.25 23.42
N ALA A 118 -2.23 -11.50 23.27
CA ALA A 118 -2.40 -12.41 24.40
C ALA A 118 -1.07 -12.74 25.10
N GLU A 119 0.00 -12.96 24.35
CA GLU A 119 1.35 -13.20 24.89
C GLU A 119 1.92 -11.97 25.60
N THR A 120 1.67 -10.78 25.07
CA THR A 120 2.07 -9.50 25.68
C THR A 120 1.35 -9.30 27.01
N ARG A 121 0.02 -9.50 27.05
CA ARG A 121 -0.78 -9.37 28.27
C ARG A 121 -0.44 -10.40 29.35
N SER A 122 -0.09 -11.62 28.94
CA SER A 122 0.35 -12.66 29.87
C SER A 122 1.80 -12.48 30.35
N GLY A 123 2.53 -11.47 29.86
CA GLY A 123 3.93 -11.24 30.21
C GLY A 123 4.89 -12.31 29.70
N ARG A 124 4.46 -13.16 28.75
CA ARG A 124 5.28 -14.23 28.18
C ARG A 124 6.35 -13.71 27.23
N LEU A 125 6.12 -12.56 26.62
CA LEU A 125 7.12 -11.87 25.82
C LEU A 125 8.05 -11.12 26.78
N VAL A 126 9.35 -11.45 26.69
CA VAL A 126 10.41 -10.85 27.49
C VAL A 126 11.42 -10.24 26.54
N GLY A 127 11.90 -9.04 26.86
CA GLY A 127 12.92 -8.36 26.07
C GLY A 127 13.50 -7.17 26.82
N VAL A 128 14.58 -6.62 26.26
CA VAL A 128 15.20 -5.40 26.79
C VAL A 128 14.48 -4.20 26.18
N ALA A 129 13.93 -3.33 27.04
CA ALA A 129 13.28 -2.11 26.59
C ALA A 129 14.30 -1.08 26.09
N ASP A 130 13.93 -0.33 25.05
CA ASP A 130 14.69 0.83 24.60
C ASP A 130 14.59 2.01 25.57
N SER A 131 15.30 3.11 25.26
CA SER A 131 15.27 4.34 26.08
C SER A 131 13.89 4.97 26.20
N ALA A 132 12.95 4.63 25.30
CA ALA A 132 11.56 5.07 25.33
C ALA A 132 10.61 4.02 25.94
N GLY A 133 11.15 2.97 26.57
CA GLY A 133 10.41 1.92 27.26
C GLY A 133 9.74 0.89 26.34
N TRP A 134 10.05 0.90 25.03
CA TRP A 134 9.49 -0.06 24.08
C TRP A 134 10.35 -1.31 23.98
N ILE A 135 9.71 -2.46 24.05
CA ILE A 135 10.29 -3.74 23.66
C ILE A 135 9.85 -4.00 22.22
N SER A 136 10.81 -4.24 21.32
CA SER A 136 10.55 -4.63 19.93
C SER A 136 10.91 -6.10 19.74
N GLY A 137 10.14 -6.79 18.90
CA GLY A 137 10.38 -8.20 18.61
C GLY A 137 9.74 -8.63 17.30
N GLU A 138 9.98 -9.89 16.95
CA GLU A 138 9.35 -10.56 15.82
C GLU A 138 8.79 -11.90 16.30
N SER A 139 7.53 -12.16 15.99
CA SER A 139 6.88 -13.42 16.32
C SER A 139 5.91 -13.75 15.20
N ARG A 140 5.89 -15.02 14.78
CA ARG A 140 4.99 -15.50 13.71
C ARG A 140 5.12 -14.69 12.40
N GLY A 141 6.33 -14.22 12.10
CA GLY A 141 6.63 -13.39 10.93
C GLY A 141 6.05 -11.98 10.96
N VAL A 142 5.62 -11.51 12.14
CA VAL A 142 5.10 -10.15 12.36
C VAL A 142 6.07 -9.41 13.28
N ARG A 143 6.50 -8.23 12.83
CA ARG A 143 7.28 -7.29 13.64
C ARG A 143 6.32 -6.50 14.53
N PHE A 144 6.61 -6.46 15.82
CA PHE A 144 5.78 -5.78 16.80
C PHE A 144 6.63 -5.04 17.83
N ARG A 145 5.99 -4.11 18.54
CA ARG A 145 6.55 -3.48 19.73
C ARG A 145 5.46 -3.17 20.75
N TYR A 146 5.80 -3.24 22.02
CA TYR A 146 4.89 -2.96 23.11
C TYR A 146 5.64 -2.32 24.29
N ARG A 147 4.89 -1.78 25.25
CA ARG A 147 5.44 -1.30 26.52
C ARG A 147 4.97 -2.21 27.64
N PRO A 148 5.87 -2.81 28.45
CA PRO A 148 5.46 -3.64 29.59
C PRO A 148 4.54 -2.91 30.58
N GLN A 149 4.72 -1.59 30.72
CA GLN A 149 3.89 -0.73 31.58
C GLN A 149 2.48 -0.49 31.02
N HIS A 150 2.25 -0.76 29.73
CA HIS A 150 0.98 -0.60 29.02
C HIS A 150 0.72 -1.83 28.15
N PRO A 151 0.48 -3.01 28.74
CA PRO A 151 0.36 -4.27 27.99
C PRO A 151 -0.87 -4.34 27.08
N GLY A 152 -1.82 -3.41 27.24
CA GLY A 152 -2.98 -3.20 26.39
C GLY A 152 -2.70 -2.48 25.07
N VAL A 153 -1.45 -2.03 24.84
CA VAL A 153 -1.04 -1.32 23.62
C VAL A 153 0.08 -2.07 22.92
N VAL A 154 -0.17 -2.48 21.67
CA VAL A 154 0.81 -3.17 20.82
C VAL A 154 0.81 -2.52 19.42
N ASP A 155 1.98 -2.11 18.95
CA ASP A 155 2.16 -1.62 17.58
C ASP A 155 2.76 -2.74 16.72
N PHE A 156 2.04 -3.15 15.69
CA PHE A 156 2.53 -3.99 14.60
C PHE A 156 3.11 -3.10 13.51
N VAL A 157 4.32 -3.41 13.05
CA VAL A 157 5.10 -2.54 12.14
C VAL A 157 5.25 -3.24 10.80
N TRP A 158 4.56 -2.72 9.78
CA TRP A 158 4.72 -3.20 8.40
C TRP A 158 5.93 -2.53 7.77
N TYR A 159 6.04 -1.21 7.90
CA TYR A 159 7.12 -0.45 7.29
C TYR A 159 7.67 0.59 8.24
N ARG A 160 8.99 0.78 8.19
CA ARG A 160 9.70 1.84 8.92
C ARG A 160 10.95 2.25 8.14
N ALA A 161 10.83 3.28 7.30
CA ALA A 161 11.98 3.90 6.63
C ALA A 161 11.62 5.33 6.19
N TYR A 162 12.64 6.15 5.92
CA TYR A 162 12.50 7.51 5.40
C TYR A 162 11.52 8.40 6.20
N GLY A 163 11.57 8.32 7.53
CA GLY A 163 10.68 9.09 8.40
C GLY A 163 9.23 8.60 8.41
N VAL A 164 8.88 7.53 7.69
CA VAL A 164 7.52 6.98 7.66
C VAL A 164 7.46 5.68 8.45
N ARG A 165 6.39 5.50 9.25
CA ARG A 165 5.99 4.19 9.79
C ARG A 165 4.53 3.90 9.48
N VAL A 166 4.32 2.68 9.02
CA VAL A 166 2.99 2.16 8.66
C VAL A 166 2.77 0.85 9.37
N GLY A 167 1.56 0.63 9.84
CA GLY A 167 1.18 -0.65 10.43
C GLY A 167 -0.18 -0.63 11.10
N VAL A 168 -0.37 -1.56 12.03
CA VAL A 168 -1.61 -1.72 12.79
C VAL A 168 -1.30 -1.54 14.27
N ARG A 169 -2.15 -0.82 14.99
CA ARG A 169 -2.06 -0.66 16.43
C ARG A 169 -3.25 -1.34 17.09
N TYR A 170 -2.94 -2.16 18.09
CA TYR A 170 -3.91 -2.64 19.07
C TYR A 170 -3.92 -1.68 20.26
N ASP A 171 -5.11 -1.22 20.65
CA ASP A 171 -5.30 -0.40 21.84
C ASP A 171 -6.63 -0.78 22.51
N ASP A 172 -6.57 -1.40 23.69
CA ASP A 172 -7.74 -1.79 24.48
C ASP A 172 -8.21 -0.70 25.45
N SER A 173 -7.53 0.45 25.49
CA SER A 173 -7.94 1.53 26.37
C SER A 173 -9.29 2.11 25.89
N PRO A 174 -10.26 2.34 26.80
CA PRO A 174 -11.52 2.92 26.41
C PRO A 174 -11.24 4.29 25.81
N CYS A 175 -11.68 4.48 24.57
CA CYS A 175 -11.42 5.74 23.90
C CYS A 175 -12.22 6.86 24.57
N VAL A 176 -11.55 7.71 25.34
CA VAL A 176 -12.17 8.88 25.97
C VAL A 176 -11.85 10.11 25.13
N ALA A 177 -12.85 10.62 24.41
CA ALA A 177 -12.74 11.91 23.72
C ALA A 177 -12.44 13.01 24.75
N ARG A 178 -11.35 13.77 24.56
CA ARG A 178 -11.00 14.94 25.37
C ARG A 178 -11.12 16.20 24.51
N PRO A 179 -11.40 17.38 25.08
CA PRO A 179 -11.39 18.63 24.32
C PRO A 179 -10.05 18.79 23.58
N GLY A 180 -10.08 18.89 22.25
CA GLY A 180 -8.89 18.98 21.39
C GLY A 180 -8.27 17.64 20.94
N LEU A 181 -8.78 16.50 21.39
CA LEU A 181 -8.31 15.16 21.02
C LEU A 181 -9.50 14.27 20.60
N SER A 182 -9.60 14.00 19.30
CA SER A 182 -10.58 13.03 18.79
C SER A 182 -10.21 11.61 19.17
N CYS A 183 -11.21 10.76 19.34
CA CYS A 183 -11.02 9.32 19.54
C CYS A 183 -10.35 8.58 18.37
N VAL A 184 -10.07 9.29 17.29
CA VAL A 184 -9.39 8.83 16.08
C VAL A 184 -7.86 9.04 16.18
N ALA A 185 -7.33 9.38 17.36
CA ALA A 185 -5.93 9.82 17.54
C ALA A 185 -4.84 8.81 17.14
N GLY A 186 -5.21 7.59 16.74
CA GLY A 186 -4.28 6.54 16.34
C GLY A 186 -4.16 6.28 14.84
N GLY A 187 -5.25 6.46 14.07
CA GLY A 187 -5.41 5.86 12.74
C GLY A 187 -6.87 5.52 12.40
N GLU A 188 -7.11 4.85 11.26
CA GLU A 188 -8.45 4.42 10.85
C GLU A 188 -8.86 3.09 11.48
N PRO A 189 -10.11 2.93 11.93
CA PRO A 189 -10.58 1.69 12.56
C PRO A 189 -10.61 0.54 11.54
N LEU A 190 -10.10 -0.62 11.94
CA LEU A 190 -10.18 -1.85 11.14
C LEU A 190 -11.26 -2.79 11.70
N ASP A 191 -11.03 -3.33 12.89
CA ASP A 191 -11.98 -4.17 13.62
C ASP A 191 -11.67 -4.14 15.12
N GLY A 192 -12.70 -4.02 15.95
CA GLY A 192 -12.59 -3.92 17.40
C GLY A 192 -11.51 -2.92 17.86
N PRO A 193 -10.51 -3.34 18.65
CA PRO A 193 -9.43 -2.49 19.17
C PRO A 193 -8.26 -2.26 18.18
N PHE A 194 -8.36 -2.72 16.93
CA PHE A 194 -7.31 -2.56 15.92
C PHE A 194 -7.53 -1.33 15.04
N THR A 195 -6.48 -0.53 14.87
CA THR A 195 -6.46 0.67 14.02
C THR A 195 -5.28 0.63 13.04
N TYR A 196 -5.52 0.95 11.78
CA TYR A 196 -4.48 1.16 10.78
C TYR A 196 -3.89 2.56 10.93
N TYR A 197 -2.57 2.67 10.98
CA TYR A 197 -1.90 3.97 11.08
C TYR A 197 -0.85 4.17 9.98
N LEU A 198 -0.78 5.40 9.50
CA LEU A 198 0.32 5.94 8.72
C LEU A 198 0.84 7.18 9.46
N ARG A 199 2.09 7.13 9.92
CA ARG A 199 2.72 8.24 10.65
C ARG A 199 3.99 8.68 9.95
N VAL A 200 4.08 9.99 9.75
CA VAL A 200 5.31 10.68 9.37
C VAL A 200 5.94 11.21 10.65
N PHE A 201 7.23 10.95 10.85
CA PHE A 201 8.02 11.50 11.94
C PHE A 201 9.18 12.30 11.37
N GLU A 202 9.51 13.39 12.06
CA GLU A 202 10.71 14.15 11.76
C GLU A 202 11.95 13.26 11.93
N VAL A 203 12.75 13.18 10.87
CA VAL A 203 14.12 12.70 10.96
C VAL A 203 14.91 13.83 11.61
N ARG A 204 15.17 13.73 12.91
CA ARG A 204 16.22 14.58 13.52
C ARG A 204 17.55 14.13 12.93
N LEU A 205 18.04 14.87 11.95
CA LEU A 205 19.42 14.82 11.46
C LEU A 205 20.37 15.34 12.54
#